data_AF-A0A9X2CVT9-F1
#
_entry.id   AF-A0A9X2CVT9-F1
#
_cell.length_a   1.000
_cell.length_b   1.000
_cell.length_c   1.000
_cell.angle_alpha   90.00
_cell.angle_beta   90.00
_cell.angle_gamma   90.00
#
_symmetry.space_group_name_H-M   'P 1'
#
loop_
_entity.id
_entity.type
_entity.pdbx_description
1 polymer ?
#
loop_
_entity_poly.entity_id
_entity_poly.type
_entity_poly.pdbx_seq_one_letter_code
_entity_poly.pdbx_strand_id
1 'polypeptide(L)'
;MKQIRLSHLIGLLFISLLFGCQSVEDVTSEENDSSEEIIQEDWVFHGTKTNYTLSGGVIEDGILYIGDYNKYFYALEQDSGNVIWNFESHTINPFRPVLAGELVLFANYGGRLYALNKNNGELVWDFQTETGMSNQYKRARQK
;
A
#
# COMPACT_ATOMS: atom_id res chain seq x y z
N MET A 1 7.76 24.87 38.83
CA MET A 1 8.29 23.95 39.85
C MET A 1 7.52 24.12 41.16
N LYS A 2 6.93 23.02 41.66
CA LYS A 2 6.43 22.73 43.03
C LYS A 2 5.28 23.61 43.57
N GLN A 3 4.05 23.12 43.56
CA GLN A 3 3.40 22.15 44.50
C GLN A 3 2.73 22.87 45.68
N ILE A 4 1.40 22.75 45.78
CA ILE A 4 0.63 22.98 47.01
C ILE A 4 -0.21 21.71 47.22
N ARG A 5 -0.01 21.03 48.36
CA ARG A 5 -0.81 19.90 48.82
C ARG A 5 -1.44 20.22 50.18
N LEU A 6 -2.59 19.58 50.40
CA LEU A 6 -3.03 18.89 51.64
C LEU A 6 -3.94 19.63 52.64
N SER A 7 -5.17 19.10 52.83
CA SER A 7 -5.87 19.09 54.12
C SER A 7 -6.91 17.93 54.20
N HIS A 8 -6.67 16.93 55.07
CA HIS A 8 -7.37 16.58 56.33
C HIS A 8 -8.79 15.99 56.15
N LEU A 9 -9.05 14.67 56.31
CA LEU A 9 -9.15 13.81 57.53
C LEU A 9 -10.33 14.18 58.46
N ILE A 10 -11.40 13.35 58.51
CA ILE A 10 -12.36 13.15 59.62
C ILE A 10 -12.87 11.70 59.53
N GLY A 11 -12.84 10.97 60.66
CA GLY A 11 -13.28 9.56 60.77
C GLY A 11 -14.50 9.35 61.67
N LEU A 12 -14.87 8.05 61.80
CA LEU A 12 -15.63 7.39 62.90
C LEU A 12 -17.14 7.76 62.97
N LEU A 13 -18.16 6.88 63.15
CA LEU A 13 -18.32 5.60 63.84
C LEU A 13 -19.71 4.95 63.54
N PHE A 14 -19.79 3.61 63.71
CA PHE A 14 -20.90 2.78 64.27
C PHE A 14 -22.12 2.24 63.46
N ILE A 15 -22.17 0.88 63.40
CA ILE A 15 -23.27 -0.09 63.70
C ILE A 15 -24.47 -0.20 62.75
N SER A 16 -24.58 -1.33 62.04
CA SER A 16 -25.50 -2.46 62.39
C SER A 16 -25.53 -3.56 61.32
N LEU A 17 -25.54 -4.81 61.79
CA LEU A 17 -25.68 -6.05 61.02
C LEU A 17 -27.15 -6.32 60.67
N LEU A 18 -27.34 -7.07 59.57
CA LEU A 18 -28.54 -7.79 59.13
C LEU A 18 -29.69 -6.96 58.53
N PHE A 19 -29.71 -6.84 57.20
CA PHE A 19 -30.82 -7.13 56.28
C PHE A 19 -30.21 -7.00 54.87
N GLY A 20 -30.10 -8.08 54.10
CA GLY A 20 -31.06 -8.32 53.04
C GLY A 20 -30.55 -7.78 51.70
N CYS A 21 -30.08 -8.70 50.84
CA CYS A 21 -29.95 -8.63 49.38
C CYS A 21 -29.95 -7.23 48.71
N GLN A 22 -28.81 -6.82 48.17
CA GLN A 22 -28.80 -5.99 46.95
C GLN A 22 -27.49 -6.24 46.17
N SER A 23 -27.67 -6.74 44.94
CA SER A 23 -26.76 -6.78 43.77
C SER A 23 -25.28 -6.44 43.95
N VAL A 24 -24.41 -7.41 43.63
CA VAL A 24 -23.05 -7.13 43.16
C VAL A 24 -23.19 -6.50 41.77
N GLU A 25 -22.96 -5.20 41.69
CA GLU A 25 -22.59 -4.57 40.42
C GLU A 25 -21.12 -4.92 40.17
N ASP A 26 -20.90 -5.91 39.31
CA ASP A 26 -19.56 -6.24 38.86
C ASP A 26 -19.12 -5.14 37.88
N VAL A 27 -18.47 -4.11 38.42
CA VAL A 27 -17.68 -3.17 37.63
C VAL A 27 -16.40 -3.89 37.23
N THR A 28 -16.42 -4.47 36.04
CA THR A 28 -15.23 -4.44 35.19
C THR A 28 -15.63 -3.69 33.93
N SER A 29 -15.42 -2.37 33.99
CA SER A 29 -15.30 -1.57 32.78
C SER A 29 -14.08 -2.09 32.02
N GLU A 30 -14.30 -3.03 31.10
CA GLU A 30 -13.45 -3.11 29.93
C GLU A 30 -13.68 -1.80 29.16
N GLU A 31 -12.90 -0.77 29.52
CA GLU A 31 -12.61 0.30 28.57
C GLU A 31 -11.91 -0.37 27.40
N ASN A 32 -12.74 -0.79 26.44
CA ASN A 32 -12.30 -1.17 25.13
C ASN A 32 -11.82 0.14 24.49
N ASP A 33 -10.56 0.49 24.76
CA ASP A 33 -9.81 1.55 24.09
C ASP A 33 -9.50 1.09 22.66
N SER A 34 -10.55 0.79 21.91
CA SER A 34 -10.52 0.70 20.47
C SER A 34 -10.66 2.12 19.96
N SER A 35 -9.63 2.95 20.19
CA SER A 35 -9.45 4.13 19.35
C SER A 35 -9.29 3.61 17.93
N GLU A 36 -10.38 3.62 17.16
CA GLU A 36 -10.35 3.24 15.76
C GLU A 36 -9.31 4.13 15.08
N GLU A 37 -8.23 3.52 14.59
CA GLU A 37 -7.26 4.22 13.76
C GLU A 37 -7.97 4.60 12.46
N ILE A 38 -8.44 5.85 12.38
CA ILE A 38 -9.08 6.38 11.19
C ILE A 38 -8.00 6.51 10.13
N ILE A 39 -7.97 5.56 9.19
CA ILE A 39 -7.13 5.67 8.00
C ILE A 39 -7.68 6.82 7.16
N GLN A 40 -6.91 7.91 7.07
CA GLN A 40 -7.19 9.00 6.15
C GLN A 40 -6.45 8.75 4.83
N GLU A 41 -7.11 8.98 3.71
CA GLU A 41 -6.46 8.92 2.39
C GLU A 41 -5.50 10.10 2.25
N ASP A 42 -4.20 9.82 2.13
CA ASP A 42 -3.18 10.84 1.86
C ASP A 42 -3.23 11.30 0.40
N TRP A 43 -3.24 10.33 -0.54
CA TRP A 43 -3.38 10.60 -1.97
C TRP A 43 -3.90 9.39 -2.74
N VAL A 44 -4.46 9.66 -3.93
CA VAL A 44 -4.90 8.64 -4.90
C VAL A 44 -4.36 8.95 -6.28
N PHE A 45 -3.55 8.03 -6.82
CA PHE A 45 -3.07 8.12 -8.19
C PHE A 45 -4.05 7.44 -9.13
N HIS A 46 -4.53 8.20 -10.12
CA HIS A 46 -5.35 7.68 -11.20
C HIS A 46 -4.48 7.50 -12.43
N GLY A 47 -4.22 6.25 -12.81
CA GLY A 47 -3.56 5.91 -14.06
C GLY A 47 -4.38 6.33 -15.30
N THR A 48 -3.99 5.86 -16.47
CA THR A 48 -4.64 6.26 -17.73
C THR A 48 -6.06 5.70 -17.86
N LYS A 49 -7.08 6.45 -17.40
CA LYS A 49 -8.52 6.27 -17.66
C LYS A 49 -9.05 4.82 -17.80
N THR A 50 -9.07 4.02 -16.72
CA THR A 50 -9.98 2.85 -16.63
C THR A 50 -10.22 2.38 -15.20
N ASN A 51 -11.30 1.62 -14.99
CA ASN A 51 -11.68 0.91 -13.76
C ASN A 51 -10.83 -0.35 -13.45
N TYR A 52 -9.62 -0.47 -14.02
CA TYR A 52 -8.75 -1.62 -13.79
C TYR A 52 -7.70 -1.31 -12.72
N THR A 53 -7.50 -2.27 -11.82
CA THR A 53 -6.58 -2.17 -10.68
C THR A 53 -5.13 -2.02 -11.16
N LEU A 54 -4.33 -1.21 -10.46
CA LEU A 54 -2.88 -1.22 -10.66
C LEU A 54 -2.31 -2.59 -10.28
N SER A 55 -1.18 -2.97 -10.88
CA SER A 55 -0.41 -4.13 -10.40
C SER A 55 0.16 -3.87 -9.00
N GLY A 56 0.64 -4.92 -8.33
CA GLY A 56 1.42 -4.70 -7.10
C GLY A 56 2.67 -3.86 -7.41
N GLY A 57 2.93 -2.82 -6.62
CA GLY A 57 4.11 -1.95 -6.78
C GLY A 57 5.32 -2.40 -5.95
N VAL A 58 6.45 -1.72 -6.16
CA VAL A 58 7.64 -1.80 -5.31
C VAL A 58 8.12 -0.38 -4.99
N ILE A 59 8.58 -0.17 -3.76
CA ILE A 59 9.06 1.14 -3.28
C ILE A 59 10.56 1.03 -2.97
N GLU A 60 11.33 2.01 -3.41
CA GLU A 60 12.73 2.21 -3.01
C GLU A 60 13.05 3.71 -3.06
N ASP A 61 13.76 4.22 -2.06
CA ASP A 61 14.20 5.62 -1.97
C ASP A 61 13.10 6.67 -2.18
N GLY A 62 11.89 6.41 -1.65
CA GLY A 62 10.75 7.32 -1.77
C GLY A 62 10.07 7.30 -3.15
N ILE A 63 10.40 6.31 -4.00
CA ILE A 63 9.80 6.16 -5.33
C ILE A 63 9.02 4.85 -5.40
N LEU A 64 7.75 4.94 -5.78
CA LEU A 64 6.87 3.82 -6.08
C LEU A 64 6.92 3.49 -7.58
N TYR A 65 7.34 2.27 -7.91
CA TYR A 65 7.31 1.73 -9.27
C TYR A 65 6.12 0.79 -9.44
N ILE A 66 5.28 1.05 -10.43
CA ILE A 66 3.99 0.35 -10.59
C ILE A 66 3.52 0.29 -12.04
N GLY A 67 3.05 -0.88 -12.47
CA GLY A 67 2.44 -1.10 -13.79
C GLY A 67 0.91 -1.01 -13.77
N ASP A 68 0.30 -0.63 -14.89
CA ASP A 68 -1.15 -0.58 -15.06
C ASP A 68 -1.67 -1.52 -16.17
N TYR A 69 -3.00 -1.60 -16.27
CA TYR A 69 -3.71 -2.37 -17.28
C TYR A 69 -3.94 -1.61 -18.59
N ASN A 70 -3.38 -0.40 -18.72
CA ASN A 70 -3.41 0.42 -19.94
C ASN A 70 -2.02 0.57 -20.55
N LYS A 71 -1.15 -0.40 -20.26
CA LYS A 71 0.18 -0.58 -20.85
C LYS A 71 1.23 0.39 -20.32
N TYR A 72 0.89 1.24 -19.35
CA TYR A 72 1.84 2.14 -18.74
C TYR A 72 2.52 1.50 -17.54
N PHE A 73 3.74 1.95 -17.31
CA PHE A 73 4.52 1.70 -16.12
C PHE A 73 4.99 3.04 -15.58
N TYR A 74 4.86 3.26 -14.28
CA TYR A 74 5.08 4.56 -13.65
C TYR A 74 6.16 4.46 -12.58
N ALA A 75 6.91 5.54 -12.42
CA ALA A 75 7.57 5.88 -11.17
C ALA A 75 6.85 7.10 -10.57
N LEU A 76 6.41 6.95 -9.33
CA LEU A 76 5.67 7.96 -8.59
C LEU A 76 6.44 8.35 -7.33
N GLU A 77 6.39 9.60 -6.92
CA GLU A 77 6.77 10.01 -5.57
C GLU A 77 5.86 9.30 -4.55
N GLN A 78 6.45 8.61 -3.57
CA GLN A 78 5.73 7.82 -2.57
C GLN A 78 4.76 8.68 -1.74
N ASP A 79 5.14 9.92 -1.43
CA ASP A 79 4.40 10.76 -0.48
C ASP A 79 3.30 11.59 -1.15
N SER A 80 3.37 11.78 -2.46
CA SER A 80 2.46 12.68 -3.20
C SER A 80 1.70 11.99 -4.34
N GLY A 81 2.19 10.84 -4.82
CA GLY A 81 1.68 10.20 -6.04
C GLY A 81 2.05 10.93 -7.33
N ASN A 82 2.89 11.97 -7.29
CA ASN A 82 3.32 12.70 -8.47
C ASN A 82 4.13 11.80 -9.41
N VAL A 83 3.89 11.91 -10.72
CA VAL A 83 4.63 11.15 -11.71
C VAL A 83 6.04 11.74 -11.87
N ILE A 84 7.06 10.93 -11.55
CA ILE A 84 8.46 11.22 -11.83
C ILE A 84 8.75 10.92 -13.30
N TRP A 85 8.38 9.72 -13.75
CA TRP A 85 8.45 9.30 -15.14
C TRP A 85 7.41 8.22 -15.44
N ASN A 86 7.12 8.00 -16.72
CA ASN A 86 6.30 6.88 -17.17
C ASN A 86 6.88 6.26 -18.45
N PHE A 87 6.50 5.01 -18.71
CA PHE A 87 6.90 4.25 -19.87
C PHE A 87 5.67 3.54 -20.47
N GLU A 88 5.42 3.74 -21.77
CA GLU A 88 4.40 3.00 -22.50
C GLU A 88 4.99 1.68 -23.03
N SER A 89 4.49 0.57 -22.51
CA SER A 89 4.82 -0.77 -22.97
C SER A 89 3.85 -1.24 -24.07
N HIS A 90 4.07 -2.44 -24.60
CA HIS A 90 3.25 -2.95 -25.71
C HIS A 90 1.88 -3.50 -25.28
N THR A 91 1.69 -3.88 -24.01
CA THR A 91 0.43 -4.44 -23.50
C THR A 91 0.36 -4.29 -21.98
N ILE A 92 -0.70 -4.79 -21.35
CA ILE A 92 -0.96 -4.63 -19.92
C ILE A 92 0.20 -5.16 -19.05
N ASN A 93 0.42 -4.50 -17.92
CA ASN A 93 1.49 -4.79 -16.96
C ASN A 93 0.89 -5.29 -15.63
N PRO A 94 0.42 -6.55 -15.56
CA PRO A 94 -0.31 -7.04 -14.39
C PRO A 94 0.62 -7.52 -13.26
N PHE A 95 1.93 -7.56 -13.51
CA PHE A 95 2.90 -8.22 -12.64
C PHE A 95 3.67 -7.21 -11.79
N ARG A 96 4.03 -7.63 -10.57
CA ARG A 96 4.87 -6.83 -9.68
C ARG A 96 6.28 -6.67 -10.27
N PRO A 97 6.82 -5.45 -10.35
CA PRO A 97 8.18 -5.22 -10.81
C PRO A 97 9.24 -5.71 -9.81
N VAL A 98 10.49 -5.79 -10.28
CA VAL A 98 11.69 -6.13 -9.50
C VAL A 98 12.73 -5.04 -9.68
N LEU A 99 13.34 -4.59 -8.57
CA LEU A 99 14.46 -3.67 -8.61
C LEU A 99 15.78 -4.45 -8.59
N ALA A 100 16.73 -4.04 -9.43
CA ALA A 100 18.05 -4.66 -9.54
C ALA A 100 19.11 -3.61 -9.89
N GLY A 101 19.78 -3.06 -8.88
CA GLY A 101 20.73 -1.97 -9.05
C GLY A 101 20.04 -0.73 -9.64
N GLU A 102 20.56 -0.22 -10.76
CA GLU A 102 19.99 0.94 -11.47
C GLU A 102 18.79 0.59 -12.36
N LEU A 103 18.28 -0.65 -12.28
CA LEU A 103 17.21 -1.13 -13.15
C LEU A 103 15.92 -1.41 -12.39
N VAL A 104 14.81 -1.10 -13.05
CA VAL A 104 13.49 -1.66 -12.73
C VAL A 104 13.08 -2.61 -13.85
N LEU A 105 12.78 -3.84 -13.47
CA LEU A 105 12.40 -4.93 -14.36
C LEU A 105 10.92 -5.23 -14.20
N PHE A 106 10.21 -5.35 -15.31
CA PHE A 106 8.81 -5.77 -15.30
C PHE A 106 8.46 -6.54 -16.57
N ALA A 107 7.54 -7.49 -16.42
CA ALA A 107 6.97 -8.22 -17.53
C ALA A 107 5.61 -7.65 -17.90
N ASN A 108 5.23 -7.79 -19.17
CA ASN A 108 3.88 -7.54 -19.62
C ASN A 108 3.18 -8.85 -20.00
N TYR A 109 1.86 -8.79 -20.16
CA TYR A 109 1.03 -9.95 -20.52
C TYR A 109 1.36 -10.55 -21.90
N GLY A 110 2.09 -9.79 -22.74
CA GLY A 110 2.55 -10.20 -24.06
C GLY A 110 3.81 -11.07 -24.02
N GLY A 111 4.31 -11.40 -22.83
CA GLY A 111 5.52 -12.18 -22.65
C GLY A 111 6.78 -11.37 -22.94
N ARG A 112 6.73 -10.04 -22.82
CA ARG A 112 7.92 -9.18 -22.96
C ARG A 112 8.40 -8.75 -21.58
N LEU A 113 9.69 -8.92 -21.33
CA LEU A 113 10.40 -8.41 -20.16
C LEU A 113 11.11 -7.10 -20.56
N TYR A 114 10.96 -6.08 -19.74
CA TYR A 114 11.64 -4.79 -19.89
C TYR A 114 12.59 -4.59 -18.73
N ALA A 115 13.70 -3.92 -18.99
CA ALA A 115 14.51 -3.27 -17.98
C ALA A 115 14.65 -1.79 -18.32
N LEU A 116 14.14 -0.95 -17.42
CA LEU A 116 14.27 0.49 -17.52
C LEU A 116 15.30 0.96 -16.51
N ASN A 117 15.98 2.06 -16.83
CA ASN A 117 16.76 2.80 -15.86
C ASN A 117 15.79 3.38 -14.81
N LYS A 118 16.03 3.02 -13.55
CA LYS A 118 15.17 3.32 -12.40
C LYS A 118 14.98 4.83 -12.20
N ASN A 119 15.98 5.65 -12.58
CA ASN A 119 16.02 7.07 -12.28
C ASN A 119 15.30 7.93 -13.32
N ASN A 120 15.29 7.49 -14.60
CA ASN A 120 14.73 8.29 -15.69
C ASN A 120 13.72 7.55 -16.59
N GLY A 121 13.47 6.26 -16.35
CA GLY A 121 12.52 5.46 -17.11
C GLY A 121 12.99 5.06 -18.51
N GLU A 122 14.24 5.35 -18.88
CA GLU A 122 14.77 5.01 -20.20
C GLU A 122 14.91 3.50 -20.36
N LEU A 123 14.50 2.98 -21.52
CA LEU A 123 14.67 1.58 -21.85
C LEU A 123 16.15 1.22 -21.99
N VAL A 124 16.63 0.32 -21.14
CA VAL A 124 18.00 -0.21 -21.21
C VAL A 124 18.04 -1.44 -22.11
N TRP A 125 17.11 -2.37 -21.91
CA TRP A 125 16.92 -3.53 -22.77
C TRP A 125 15.51 -4.12 -22.64
N ASP A 126 15.12 -4.91 -23.64
CA ASP A 126 13.91 -5.73 -23.60
C ASP A 126 14.16 -7.14 -24.14
N PHE A 127 13.33 -8.09 -23.72
CA PHE A 127 13.39 -9.47 -24.16
C PHE A 127 11.98 -10.03 -24.41
N GLN A 128 11.77 -10.65 -25.57
CA GLN A 128 10.51 -11.29 -25.93
C GLN A 128 10.61 -12.81 -25.72
N THR A 129 9.77 -13.36 -24.83
CA THR A 129 9.70 -14.81 -24.65
C THR A 129 9.16 -15.51 -25.90
N GLU A 130 9.55 -16.77 -26.09
CA GLU A 130 9.16 -17.58 -27.26
C GLU A 130 7.65 -17.77 -27.40
N THR A 131 6.94 -17.86 -26.26
CA THR A 131 5.50 -18.08 -26.20
C THR A 131 4.69 -16.78 -26.16
N GLY A 132 5.35 -15.62 -26.11
CA GLY A 132 4.68 -14.34 -26.09
C GLY A 132 3.84 -14.07 -27.34
N MET A 133 2.76 -13.29 -27.17
CA MET A 133 1.72 -13.12 -28.18
C MET A 133 2.26 -12.64 -29.54
N SER A 134 3.27 -11.74 -29.54
CA SER A 134 3.89 -11.23 -30.76
C SER A 134 4.52 -12.33 -31.63
N ASN A 135 5.10 -13.36 -31.01
CA ASN A 135 5.69 -14.49 -31.70
C ASN A 135 4.63 -15.49 -32.19
N GLN A 136 3.52 -15.65 -31.44
CA GLN A 136 2.41 -16.49 -31.87
C GLN A 136 1.74 -15.95 -33.14
N TYR A 137 1.52 -14.64 -33.24
CA TYR A 137 0.97 -14.01 -34.45
C TYR A 137 1.85 -14.22 -35.70
N LYS A 138 3.19 -14.14 -35.55
CA LYS A 138 4.11 -14.39 -36.66
C LYS A 138 4.03 -15.83 -37.16
N ARG A 139 3.93 -16.81 -36.25
CA ARG A 139 3.80 -18.23 -36.60
C ARG A 139 2.46 -18.56 -37.26
N ALA A 140 1.36 -17.96 -36.78
CA ALA A 140 0.03 -18.20 -37.32
C ALA A 140 -0.15 -17.69 -38.76
N ARG A 141 0.60 -16.65 -39.18
CA ARG A 141 0.55 -16.10 -40.55
C ARG A 141 1.44 -16.82 -41.56
N GLN A 142 2.29 -17.74 -41.12
CA GLN A 142 3.22 -18.48 -41.97
C GLN A 142 2.73 -19.89 -42.32
N LYS A 143 1.53 -20.27 -41.88
CA LYS A 143 0.83 -21.51 -42.23
C LYS A 143 -0.36 -21.19 -43.12
#